data_AF-A0A924PQ89-F1
#
_entry.id   AF-A0A924PQ89-F1
#
_cell.length_a   1.000
_cell.length_b   1.000
_cell.length_c   1.000
_cell.angle_alpha   90.00
_cell.angle_beta   90.00
_cell.angle_gamma   90.00
#
_symmetry.space_group_name_H-M   'P 1'
#
loop_
_entity.id
_entity.type
_entity.pdbx_description
1 polymer ?
#
loop_
_entity_poly.entity_id
_entity_poly.type
_entity_poly.pdbx_seq_one_letter_code
_entity_poly.pdbx_strand_id
1 'polypeptide(L)'
;MNQVKVLTILSLISVLSLAGCATEVTRPAQIDRITPEELAKIMPPPVAAVSLEMIVAQTKEGKTPENIIANIQASNSRYELTPSQTLMLSKQGVDVKVLDYIHQSNELAKQNAVADEINKREKTKRAELEKLKRQQLQQYQYDSFGGYGPYGFGPYGGYYGSRFGWGGGFYRPWGFR
;
A
#
# COMPACT_ATOMS: atom_id res chain seq x y z
N MET A 1 -34.03 9.86 54.00
CA MET A 1 -33.33 10.87 53.17
C MET A 1 -32.02 10.37 52.54
N ASN A 2 -31.33 9.38 53.13
CA ASN A 2 -30.06 8.86 52.58
C ASN A 2 -30.25 7.84 51.43
N GLN A 3 -31.31 7.03 51.45
CA GLN A 3 -31.57 6.03 50.40
C GLN A 3 -31.84 6.65 49.02
N VAL A 4 -32.54 7.79 48.98
CA VAL A 4 -32.83 8.53 47.73
C VAL A 4 -31.57 9.17 47.14
N LYS A 5 -30.62 9.58 48.00
CA LYS A 5 -29.31 10.10 47.57
C LYS A 5 -28.42 9.00 47.00
N VAL A 6 -28.42 7.81 47.59
CA VAL A 6 -27.65 6.66 47.09
C VAL A 6 -28.18 6.19 45.73
N LEU A 7 -29.50 6.10 45.56
CA LEU A 7 -30.12 5.73 44.28
C LEU A 7 -29.87 6.75 43.16
N THR A 8 -29.88 8.04 43.48
CA THR A 8 -29.58 9.10 42.50
C THR A 8 -28.11 9.14 42.11
N ILE A 9 -27.19 8.89 43.04
CA ILE A 9 -25.75 8.78 42.73
C ILE A 9 -25.46 7.55 41.85
N LEU A 10 -26.08 6.40 42.13
CA LEU A 10 -25.86 5.17 41.37
C LEU A 10 -26.41 5.27 39.94
N SER A 11 -27.53 5.97 39.75
CA SER A 11 -28.09 6.30 38.44
C SER A 11 -27.17 7.25 37.64
N LEU A 12 -26.56 8.24 38.31
CA LEU A 12 -25.65 9.19 37.65
C LEU A 12 -24.35 8.51 37.17
N ILE A 13 -23.83 7.56 37.95
CA ILE A 13 -22.63 6.78 37.60
C ILE A 13 -22.90 5.87 36.39
N SER A 14 -24.09 5.24 36.33
CA SER A 14 -24.48 4.41 35.19
C SER A 14 -24.55 5.21 33.89
N VAL A 15 -25.01 6.46 33.94
CA VAL A 15 -25.11 7.34 32.76
C VAL A 15 -23.74 7.83 32.30
N LEU A 16 -22.79 8.06 33.21
CA LEU A 16 -21.41 8.43 32.85
C LEU A 16 -20.64 7.30 32.15
N SER A 17 -20.90 6.04 32.50
CA SER A 17 -20.21 4.88 31.90
C SER A 17 -20.52 4.67 30.41
N LEU A 18 -21.67 5.15 29.92
CA LEU A 18 -22.07 5.04 28.51
C LEU A 18 -21.44 6.14 27.63
N ALA A 19 -20.93 7.22 28.21
CA ALA A 19 -20.34 8.33 27.48
C ALA A 19 -18.87 8.09 27.05
N GLY A 20 -18.24 7.00 27.50
CA GLY A 20 -16.81 6.73 27.27
C GLY A 20 -16.46 5.93 26.01
N CYS A 21 -17.41 5.26 25.35
CA CYS A 21 -17.10 4.30 24.28
C CYS A 21 -17.17 4.84 22.83
N ALA A 22 -17.49 6.13 22.62
CA ALA A 22 -17.66 6.69 21.28
C ALA A 22 -16.65 7.79 20.91
N THR A 23 -15.54 7.88 21.64
CA THR A 23 -14.45 8.81 21.27
C THR A 23 -13.60 8.19 20.17
N GLU A 24 -14.16 8.09 18.96
CA GLU A 24 -13.35 7.95 17.75
C GLU A 24 -12.60 9.28 17.57
N VAL A 25 -11.38 9.32 18.12
CA VAL A 25 -10.40 10.34 17.75
C VAL A 25 -10.06 10.07 16.29
N THR A 26 -10.79 10.70 15.38
CA THR A 26 -10.47 10.79 13.96
C THR A 26 -9.18 11.58 13.86
N ARG A 27 -8.05 10.89 14.08
CA ARG A 27 -6.74 11.45 13.81
C ARG A 27 -6.73 11.79 12.32
N PRO A 28 -6.44 13.04 11.92
CA PRO A 28 -6.27 13.36 10.52
C PRO A 28 -5.22 12.39 9.97
N ALA A 29 -5.51 11.76 8.83
CA ALA A 29 -4.57 10.85 8.19
C ALA A 29 -3.24 11.59 8.02
N GLN A 30 -2.24 11.22 8.82
CA GLN A 30 -0.95 11.88 8.82
C GLN A 30 -0.27 11.46 7.52
N ILE A 31 -0.23 12.40 6.57
CA ILE A 31 0.42 12.18 5.28
C ILE A 31 1.92 12.19 5.56
N ASP A 32 2.53 11.01 5.58
CA ASP A 32 3.97 10.85 5.67
C ASP A 32 4.61 11.38 4.38
N ARG A 33 5.12 12.61 4.46
CA ARG A 33 5.85 13.26 3.37
C ARG A 33 7.26 12.68 3.35
N ILE A 34 7.64 12.14 2.20
CA ILE A 34 9.02 11.70 1.97
C ILE A 34 9.91 12.96 1.96
N THR A 35 11.01 12.92 2.71
CA THR A 35 11.98 14.02 2.72
C THR A 35 12.73 14.04 1.38
N PRO A 36 13.26 15.20 0.93
CA PRO A 36 13.97 15.28 -0.36
C PRO A 36 15.19 14.34 -0.42
N GLU A 37 15.82 14.05 0.72
CA GLU A 37 16.95 13.12 0.81
C GLU A 37 16.53 11.66 0.59
N GLU A 38 15.37 11.27 1.10
CA GLU A 38 14.81 9.93 0.86
C GLU A 38 14.36 9.76 -0.60
N LEU A 39 13.84 10.82 -1.22
CA LEU A 39 13.53 10.80 -2.64
C LEU A 39 14.80 10.63 -3.49
N ALA A 40 15.89 11.31 -3.13
CA ALA A 40 17.18 11.17 -3.82
C ALA A 40 17.74 9.73 -3.74
N LYS A 41 17.44 8.98 -2.68
CA LYS A 41 17.82 7.56 -2.57
C LYS A 41 17.01 6.63 -3.50
N ILE A 42 15.80 7.04 -3.84
CA ILE A 42 14.91 6.28 -4.74
C ILE A 42 15.26 6.58 -6.20
N MET A 43 15.68 7.81 -6.49
CA MET A 43 16.02 8.21 -7.86
C MET A 43 17.30 7.50 -8.34
N PRO A 44 17.30 6.94 -9.55
CA PRO A 44 18.48 6.30 -10.11
C PRO A 44 19.55 7.36 -10.41
N PRO A 45 20.83 7.14 -10.04
CA PRO A 45 21.90 8.05 -10.40
C PRO A 45 22.12 8.03 -11.92
N PRO A 46 22.55 9.15 -12.52
CA PRO A 46 22.98 9.16 -13.92
C PRO A 46 24.21 8.26 -14.08
N VAL A 47 24.18 7.40 -15.10
CA VAL A 47 25.27 6.46 -15.41
C VAL A 47 25.72 6.73 -16.83
N ALA A 48 26.83 7.45 -17.01
CA ALA A 48 27.38 7.73 -18.33
C ALA A 48 28.46 6.69 -18.69
N ALA A 49 28.04 5.52 -19.19
CA ALA A 49 28.99 4.52 -19.71
C ALA A 49 29.58 4.97 -21.06
N VAL A 50 28.79 5.69 -21.85
CA VAL A 50 29.24 6.45 -23.03
C VAL A 50 29.37 7.92 -22.63
N SER A 51 30.45 8.60 -23.03
CA SER A 51 30.61 10.02 -22.74
C SER A 51 29.82 10.88 -23.73
N LEU A 52 29.41 12.09 -23.31
CA LEU A 52 28.73 13.05 -24.20
C LEU A 52 29.63 13.44 -25.38
N GLU A 53 30.95 13.49 -25.17
CA GLU A 53 31.95 13.74 -26.20
C GLU A 53 31.97 12.64 -27.27
N MET A 54 31.80 11.37 -26.86
CA MET A 54 31.68 10.25 -27.78
C MET A 54 30.42 10.34 -28.64
N ILE A 55 29.29 10.78 -28.07
CA ILE A 55 28.06 11.03 -28.85
C ILE A 55 28.33 12.07 -29.93
N VAL A 56 28.98 13.19 -29.58
CA VAL A 56 29.34 14.25 -30.52
C VAL A 56 30.31 13.76 -31.59
N ALA A 57 31.29 12.91 -31.23
CA ALA A 57 32.20 12.30 -32.19
C ALA A 57 31.46 11.39 -33.17
N GLN A 58 30.55 10.53 -32.69
CA GLN A 58 29.72 9.66 -33.53
C GLN A 58 28.82 10.44 -34.49
N THR A 59 28.27 11.56 -34.04
CA THR A 59 27.53 12.48 -34.89
C THR A 59 28.41 13.08 -35.99
N LYS A 60 29.63 13.52 -35.66
CA LYS A 60 30.59 14.06 -36.64
C LYS A 60 31.10 13.02 -37.63
N GLU A 61 31.18 11.76 -37.22
CA GLU A 61 31.46 10.61 -38.09
C GLU A 61 30.31 10.30 -39.07
N GLY A 62 29.16 10.98 -38.96
CA GLY A 62 28.00 10.79 -39.83
C GLY A 62 27.18 9.55 -39.48
N LYS A 63 27.30 9.01 -38.26
CA LYS A 63 26.43 7.91 -37.81
C LYS A 63 24.99 8.40 -37.74
N THR A 64 24.06 7.52 -38.14
CA THR A 64 22.63 7.83 -38.08
C THR A 64 22.17 8.00 -36.63
N PRO A 65 21.16 8.86 -36.37
CA PRO A 65 20.57 9.03 -35.04
C PRO A 65 20.15 7.70 -34.40
N GLU A 66 19.59 6.79 -35.19
CA GLU A 66 19.12 5.48 -34.74
C GLU A 66 20.26 4.60 -34.23
N ASN A 67 21.44 4.64 -34.87
CA ASN A 67 22.62 3.88 -34.42
C ASN A 67 23.19 4.46 -33.12
N ILE A 68 23.16 5.78 -32.96
CA ILE A 68 23.60 6.43 -31.72
C ILE A 68 22.67 6.05 -30.56
N ILE A 69 21.34 6.06 -30.80
CA ILE A 69 20.34 5.62 -29.82
C ILE A 69 20.55 4.14 -29.43
N ALA A 70 20.79 3.26 -30.40
CA ALA A 70 21.07 1.85 -30.15
C ALA A 70 22.33 1.66 -29.28
N ASN A 71 23.39 2.44 -29.50
CA ASN A 71 24.58 2.41 -28.66
C ASN A 71 24.30 2.89 -27.22
N ILE A 72 23.49 3.94 -27.06
CA ILE A 72 23.07 4.43 -25.74
C ILE A 72 22.26 3.36 -25.01
N GLN A 73 21.34 2.68 -25.70
CA GLN A 73 20.56 1.56 -25.18
C GLN A 73 21.44 0.38 -24.76
N ALA A 74 22.34 -0.06 -25.64
CA ALA A 74 23.21 -1.20 -25.40
C ALA A 74 24.17 -0.98 -24.22
N SER A 75 24.64 0.25 -24.04
CA SER A 75 25.50 0.63 -22.92
C SER A 75 24.74 0.92 -21.62
N ASN A 76 23.40 0.91 -21.65
CA ASN A 76 22.55 1.33 -20.54
C ASN A 76 22.93 2.71 -19.97
N SER A 77 23.35 3.61 -20.88
CA SER A 77 23.80 4.95 -20.50
C SER A 77 22.60 5.83 -20.21
N ARG A 78 22.67 6.56 -19.09
CA ARG A 78 21.65 7.48 -18.59
C ARG A 78 22.29 8.82 -18.29
N TYR A 79 21.70 9.89 -18.83
CA TYR A 79 22.24 11.23 -18.70
C TYR A 79 21.23 12.16 -18.07
N GLU A 80 21.71 13.00 -17.16
CA GLU A 80 20.98 14.16 -16.69
C GLU A 80 21.49 15.39 -17.46
N LEU A 81 20.79 15.73 -18.54
CA LEU A 81 21.13 16.88 -19.36
C LEU A 81 20.41 18.11 -18.82
N THR A 82 21.19 19.15 -18.50
CA THR A 82 20.60 20.48 -18.27
C THR A 82 20.12 21.08 -19.59
N PRO A 83 19.13 22.00 -19.58
CA PRO A 83 18.67 22.66 -20.81
C PRO A 83 19.81 23.33 -21.60
N SER A 84 20.77 23.93 -20.89
CA SER A 84 21.96 24.53 -21.50
C SER A 84 22.83 23.50 -22.23
N GLN A 85 23.04 22.31 -21.64
CA GLN A 85 23.80 21.23 -22.27
C GLN A 85 23.06 20.65 -23.49
N THR A 86 21.74 20.48 -23.43
CA THR A 86 20.94 20.04 -24.59
C THR A 86 21.11 21.01 -25.76
N LEU A 87 21.06 22.33 -25.50
CA LEU A 87 21.30 23.34 -26.54
C LEU A 87 22.73 23.29 -27.08
N MET A 88 23.73 23.08 -26.23
CA MET A 88 25.12 22.93 -26.68
C MET A 88 25.31 21.71 -27.58
N LEU A 89 24.74 20.57 -27.21
CA LEU A 89 24.80 19.34 -28.01
C LEU A 89 24.09 19.50 -29.36
N SER A 90 22.92 20.15 -29.37
CA SER A 90 22.22 20.50 -30.60
C SER A 90 23.06 21.40 -31.51
N LYS A 91 23.75 22.43 -30.95
CA LYS A 91 24.69 23.28 -31.70
C LYS A 91 25.90 22.51 -32.24
N GLN A 92 26.29 21.42 -31.58
CA GLN A 92 27.36 20.53 -32.02
C GLN A 92 26.91 19.53 -33.10
N GLY A 93 25.65 19.59 -33.54
CA GLY A 93 25.09 18.81 -34.62
C GLY A 93 24.36 17.54 -34.16
N VAL A 94 24.23 17.29 -32.85
CA VAL A 94 23.50 16.13 -32.34
C VAL A 94 22.03 16.25 -32.72
N ASP A 95 21.51 15.22 -33.37
CA ASP A 95 20.13 15.17 -33.85
C ASP A 95 19.11 15.24 -32.70
N VAL A 96 18.00 15.92 -32.94
CA VAL A 96 16.92 16.12 -31.96
C VAL A 96 16.37 14.78 -31.45
N LYS A 97 16.26 13.76 -32.30
CA LYS A 97 15.79 12.42 -31.91
C LYS A 97 16.67 11.79 -30.83
N VAL A 98 17.99 11.99 -30.91
CA VAL A 98 18.92 11.46 -29.90
C VAL A 98 18.73 12.18 -28.57
N LEU A 99 18.58 13.51 -28.63
CA LEU A 99 18.36 14.34 -27.44
C LEU A 99 17.02 14.01 -26.77
N ASP A 100 15.95 13.85 -27.55
CA ASP A 100 14.63 13.46 -27.06
C ASP A 100 14.67 12.08 -26.42
N TYR A 101 15.36 11.12 -27.05
CA TYR A 101 15.54 9.79 -26.48
C TYR A 101 16.28 9.83 -25.12
N ILE A 102 17.32 10.65 -24.99
CA ILE A 102 18.06 10.81 -23.73
C ILE A 102 17.14 11.34 -22.62
N HIS A 103 16.33 12.36 -22.92
CA HIS A 103 15.37 12.91 -21.95
C HIS A 103 14.29 11.89 -21.58
N GLN A 104 13.67 11.28 -22.58
CA GLN A 104 12.59 10.31 -22.37
C GLN A 104 13.07 9.09 -21.57
N SER A 105 14.25 8.55 -21.90
CA SER A 105 14.81 7.40 -21.18
C SER A 105 15.13 7.69 -19.72
N ASN A 106 15.61 8.90 -19.40
CA ASN A 106 15.85 9.31 -18.03
C ASN A 106 14.55 9.50 -17.24
N GLU A 107 13.56 10.18 -17.83
CA GLU A 107 12.25 10.36 -17.19
C GLU A 107 11.53 9.03 -16.95
N LEU A 108 11.58 8.11 -17.92
CA LEU A 108 11.05 6.75 -17.74
C LEU A 108 11.77 6.01 -16.61
N ALA A 109 13.10 6.14 -16.49
CA ALA A 109 13.85 5.51 -15.41
C ALA A 109 13.45 6.05 -14.03
N LYS A 110 13.23 7.36 -13.92
CA LYS A 110 12.74 7.99 -12.67
C LYS A 110 11.34 7.49 -12.32
N GLN A 111 10.43 7.46 -13.29
CA GLN A 111 9.07 6.96 -13.09
C GLN A 111 9.05 5.50 -12.65
N ASN A 112 9.84 4.65 -13.31
CA ASN A 112 9.95 3.23 -12.96
C ASN A 112 10.51 3.04 -11.55
N ALA A 113 11.53 3.80 -11.15
CA ALA A 113 12.09 3.72 -9.81
C ALA A 113 11.05 4.08 -8.72
N VAL A 114 10.23 5.11 -8.97
CA VAL A 114 9.12 5.48 -8.08
C VAL A 114 8.06 4.36 -8.05
N ALA A 115 7.70 3.82 -9.20
CA ALA A 115 6.73 2.72 -9.29
C ALA A 115 7.21 1.46 -8.54
N ASP A 116 8.50 1.12 -8.66
CA ASP A 116 9.11 -0.02 -7.97
C ASP A 116 9.07 0.15 -6.46
N GLU A 117 9.37 1.35 -5.96
CA GLU A 117 9.30 1.65 -4.53
C GLU A 117 7.85 1.61 -4.00
N ILE A 118 6.88 2.10 -4.77
CA ILE A 118 5.44 1.97 -4.46
C ILE A 118 5.06 0.49 -4.38
N ASN A 119 5.40 -0.30 -5.40
CA ASN A 119 5.09 -1.73 -5.45
C ASN A 119 5.72 -2.49 -4.27
N LYS A 120 6.95 -2.14 -3.89
CA LYS A 120 7.64 -2.71 -2.74
C LYS A 120 6.92 -2.38 -1.43
N ARG A 121 6.51 -1.13 -1.24
CA ARG A 121 5.73 -0.69 -0.07
C ARG A 121 4.34 -1.32 -0.01
N GLU A 122 3.68 -1.49 -1.15
CA GLU A 122 2.40 -2.18 -1.20
C GLU A 122 2.54 -3.66 -0.86
N LYS A 123 3.56 -4.33 -1.37
CA LYS A 123 3.81 -5.75 -1.11
C LYS A 123 4.08 -6.01 0.37
N THR A 124 4.86 -5.14 1.02
CA THR A 124 5.14 -5.24 2.47
C THR A 124 3.87 -5.05 3.29
N LYS A 125 3.09 -4.01 3.01
CA LYS A 125 1.78 -3.77 3.66
C LYS A 125 0.81 -4.94 3.49
N ARG A 126 0.68 -5.48 2.27
CA ARG A 126 -0.18 -6.65 2.00
C ARG A 126 0.27 -7.86 2.81
N ALA A 127 1.58 -8.14 2.87
CA ALA A 127 2.11 -9.25 3.66
C ALA A 127 1.86 -9.09 5.16
N GLU A 128 1.94 -7.87 5.70
CA GLU A 128 1.61 -7.57 7.10
C GLU A 128 0.12 -7.78 7.39
N LEU A 129 -0.76 -7.28 6.53
CA LEU A 129 -2.20 -7.47 6.64
C LEU A 129 -2.58 -8.95 6.57
N GLU A 130 -1.95 -9.73 5.68
CA GLU A 130 -2.16 -11.16 5.60
C GLU A 130 -1.70 -11.89 6.87
N LYS A 131 -0.55 -11.51 7.45
CA LYS A 131 -0.08 -12.07 8.73
C LYS A 131 -1.05 -11.76 9.86
N LEU A 132 -1.52 -10.52 9.98
CA LEU A 132 -2.53 -10.10 10.97
C LEU A 132 -3.82 -10.90 10.80
N LYS A 133 -4.31 -11.05 9.57
CA LYS A 133 -5.51 -11.84 9.27
C LYS A 133 -5.34 -13.31 9.65
N ARG A 134 -4.17 -13.90 9.39
CA ARG A 134 -3.86 -15.27 9.82
C ARG A 134 -3.82 -15.41 11.34
N GLN A 135 -3.22 -14.46 12.06
CA GLN A 135 -3.20 -14.45 13.52
C GLN A 135 -4.60 -14.36 14.11
N GLN A 136 -5.46 -13.48 13.58
CA GLN A 136 -6.86 -13.39 13.98
C GLN A 136 -7.59 -14.72 13.76
N LEU A 137 -7.46 -15.33 12.56
CA LEU A 137 -8.09 -16.63 12.27
C LEU A 137 -7.60 -17.75 13.20
N GLN A 138 -6.31 -17.78 13.54
CA GLN A 138 -5.77 -18.74 14.52
C GLN A 138 -6.36 -18.52 15.91
N GLN A 139 -6.48 -17.27 16.35
CA GLN A 139 -7.11 -16.95 17.64
C GLN A 139 -8.58 -17.37 17.68
N TYR A 140 -9.35 -17.09 16.62
CA TYR A 140 -10.74 -17.56 16.50
C TYR A 140 -10.86 -19.09 16.47
N GLN A 141 -9.95 -19.79 15.78
CA GLN A 141 -9.93 -21.26 15.77
C GLN A 141 -9.59 -21.84 17.15
N TYR A 142 -8.69 -21.21 17.90
CA TYR A 142 -8.31 -21.64 19.24
C TYR A 142 -9.46 -21.44 20.25
N ASP A 143 -10.14 -20.29 20.21
CA ASP A 143 -11.31 -20.04 21.06
C ASP A 143 -12.50 -20.96 20.72
N SER A 144 -12.70 -21.27 19.43
CA SER A 144 -13.80 -22.15 19.00
C SER A 144 -13.63 -23.62 19.40
N PHE A 145 -12.42 -24.07 19.76
CA PHE A 145 -12.15 -25.44 20.18
C PHE A 145 -11.90 -25.59 21.70
N GLY A 146 -11.87 -24.49 22.47
CA GLY A 146 -11.47 -24.51 23.89
C GLY A 146 -12.28 -23.66 24.87
N GLY A 147 -13.32 -22.96 24.43
CA GLY A 147 -14.10 -22.04 25.28
C GLY A 147 -15.23 -22.69 26.09
N TYR A 148 -14.91 -23.58 27.03
CA TYR A 148 -15.79 -23.84 28.19
C TYR A 148 -15.73 -22.61 29.12
N GLY A 149 -16.44 -21.54 28.77
CA GLY A 149 -16.82 -20.53 29.77
C GLY A 149 -17.78 -21.15 30.80
N PRO A 150 -17.95 -20.57 32.00
CA PRO A 150 -18.87 -21.08 33.03
C PRO A 150 -20.36 -21.15 32.59
N TYR A 151 -20.69 -20.68 31.39
CA TYR A 151 -21.97 -20.85 30.68
C TYR A 151 -21.75 -21.28 29.21
N GLY A 152 -20.84 -22.21 28.97
CA GLY A 152 -20.46 -22.69 27.63
C GLY A 152 -21.63 -23.35 26.88
N PHE A 153 -22.17 -22.64 25.89
CA PHE A 153 -22.95 -23.22 24.80
C PHE A 153 -22.03 -23.31 23.58
N GLY A 154 -21.35 -24.45 23.43
CA GLY A 154 -20.51 -24.72 22.27
C GLY A 154 -21.33 -24.90 20.98
N PRO A 155 -20.70 -24.83 19.79
CA PRO A 155 -21.38 -24.96 18.49
C PRO A 155 -21.97 -26.35 18.19
N TYR A 156 -21.78 -27.32 19.11
CA TYR A 156 -22.46 -28.62 19.13
C TYR A 156 -23.25 -28.82 20.44
N GLY A 157 -23.82 -27.73 20.96
CA GLY A 157 -24.60 -27.70 22.20
C GLY A 157 -25.99 -28.28 22.03
N GLY A 158 -26.14 -29.55 22.43
CA GLY A 158 -27.19 -29.95 23.36
C GLY A 158 -28.63 -29.85 22.85
N TYR A 159 -29.12 -31.00 22.39
CA TYR A 159 -30.55 -31.33 22.30
C TYR A 159 -31.17 -31.46 23.72
N TYR A 160 -31.00 -30.44 24.56
CA TYR A 160 -31.74 -30.22 25.79
C TYR A 160 -32.42 -28.86 25.66
N GLY A 161 -33.41 -28.84 24.76
CA GLY A 161 -34.36 -27.75 24.64
C GLY A 161 -35.23 -27.71 25.89
N SER A 162 -34.96 -26.72 26.74
CA SER A 162 -35.84 -26.25 27.81
C SER A 162 -37.30 -26.18 27.36
N ARG A 163 -38.17 -26.88 28.08
CA ARG A 163 -39.63 -26.86 27.93
C ARG A 163 -40.25 -25.53 28.38
N PHE A 164 -39.90 -24.42 27.75
CA PHE A 164 -40.62 -23.17 27.98
C PHE A 164 -40.72 -22.36 26.71
N GLY A 165 -41.90 -22.39 26.10
CA GLY A 165 -42.45 -21.20 25.44
C GLY A 165 -42.75 -21.30 23.95
N TRP A 166 -43.99 -21.68 23.64
CA TRP A 166 -44.85 -21.05 22.62
C TRP A 166 -44.30 -20.81 21.19
N GLY A 167 -44.81 -21.62 20.25
CA GLY A 167 -45.38 -21.06 19.01
C GLY A 167 -44.72 -21.45 17.69
N GLY A 168 -45.45 -22.22 16.88
CA GLY A 168 -45.37 -22.09 15.42
C GLY A 168 -44.57 -23.15 14.68
N GLY A 169 -44.91 -24.42 14.86
CA GLY A 169 -44.51 -25.48 13.93
C GLY A 169 -45.18 -25.27 12.57
N PHE A 170 -44.51 -24.55 11.66
CA PHE A 170 -44.88 -24.52 10.25
C PHE A 170 -44.30 -25.75 9.56
N TYR A 171 -45.20 -26.66 9.21
CA TYR A 171 -45.02 -27.72 8.22
C TYR A 171 -44.20 -27.22 7.02
N ARG A 172 -43.08 -27.88 6.73
CA ARG A 172 -42.46 -27.85 5.39
C ARG A 172 -42.79 -29.16 4.68
N PRO A 173 -43.75 -29.20 3.74
CA PRO A 173 -43.90 -30.32 2.84
C PRO A 173 -43.10 -30.03 1.57
N TRP A 174 -41.91 -30.62 1.46
CA TRP A 174 -41.29 -30.88 0.16
C TRP A 174 -40.75 -32.31 0.18
N GLY A 175 -41.61 -33.22 -0.30
CA GLY A 175 -41.25 -34.59 -0.59
C GLY A 175 -40.32 -34.64 -1.80
N PHE A 176 -39.25 -35.41 -1.67
CA PHE A 176 -38.61 -36.07 -2.79
C PHE A 176 -38.80 -37.57 -2.61
N ARG A 177 -39.22 -38.18 -3.72
CA ARG A 177 -39.36 -39.61 -4.02
C ARG A 177 -40.74 -40.22 -3.84
#